data_AF-A0A821YJ75-F1
#
_entry.id   AF-A0A821YJ75-F1
#
_cell.length_a   1.000
_cell.length_b   1.000
_cell.length_c   1.000
_cell.angle_alpha   90.00
_cell.angle_beta   90.00
_cell.angle_gamma   90.00
#
_symmetry.space_group_name_H-M   'P 1'
#
loop_
_entity.id
_entity.type
_entity.pdbx_description
1 polymer ?
#
loop_
_entity_poly.entity_id
_entity_poly.type
_entity_poly.pdbx_seq_one_letter_code
_entity_poly.pdbx_strand_id
1 'polypeptide(L)'
;LSQERYIESSVRSSKKQKSSFKDYYREKQQEAASTALKQPSLANAVAVIKDTFPFEYLTFGNQMRGNIEYELQQIEKQKEIEYKPVYDSTSFKIPEEHRNKIKEWLEYDFHMRIEGNITRSRCLFLIGPTQHGKTSWARSLGSHRSFSINFSLREWHKDVKYIILDDISWKDISPIAKGLLIAPGKIILTDKYMTKIELDNNKPCIVCVNDKEGDIILNSDTDNYWKTNGVWIHLREGQKMF
;
A
#
# COMPACT_ATOMS: atom_id res chain seq x y z
N LEU A 1 47.29 -18.73 26.80
CA LEU A 1 46.16 -17.84 27.18
C LEU A 1 46.20 -16.44 26.56
N SER A 2 47.37 -15.86 26.20
CA SER A 2 47.46 -14.50 25.63
C SER A 2 47.37 -14.44 24.09
N GLN A 3 47.95 -15.40 23.36
CA GLN A 3 47.93 -15.42 21.89
C GLN A 3 46.54 -15.76 21.31
N GLU A 4 45.82 -16.73 21.89
CA GLU A 4 44.48 -17.12 21.40
C GLU A 4 43.46 -15.97 21.53
N ARG A 5 43.50 -15.22 22.65
CA ARG A 5 42.63 -14.04 22.83
C ARG A 5 42.95 -12.91 21.83
N TYR A 6 44.21 -12.78 21.41
CA TYR A 6 44.61 -11.80 20.40
C TYR A 6 44.15 -12.20 18.98
N ILE A 7 44.25 -13.50 18.66
CA ILE A 7 43.75 -14.03 17.38
C ILE A 7 42.23 -13.90 17.31
N GLU A 8 41.50 -14.25 18.36
CA GLU A 8 40.04 -14.11 18.40
C GLU A 8 39.57 -12.64 18.30
N SER A 9 40.28 -11.70 18.94
CA SER A 9 39.94 -10.27 18.85
C SER A 9 40.22 -9.70 17.46
N SER A 10 41.32 -10.10 16.81
CA SER A 10 41.67 -9.73 15.44
C SER A 10 40.68 -10.30 14.41
N VAL A 11 40.27 -11.56 14.58
CA VAL A 11 39.25 -12.21 13.73
C VAL A 11 37.88 -11.56 13.92
N ARG A 12 37.49 -11.18 15.13
CA ARG A 12 36.24 -10.44 15.38
C ARG A 12 36.28 -9.03 14.79
N SER A 13 37.39 -8.32 14.92
CA SER A 13 37.58 -6.98 14.35
C SER A 13 37.49 -7.00 12.82
N SER A 14 38.19 -7.91 12.16
CA SER A 14 38.16 -8.06 10.70
C SER A 14 36.79 -8.49 10.16
N LYS A 15 36.06 -9.36 10.87
CA LYS A 15 34.67 -9.71 10.53
C LYS A 15 33.73 -8.51 10.65
N LYS A 16 33.88 -7.69 11.70
CA LYS A 16 33.05 -6.48 11.90
C LYS A 16 33.31 -5.42 10.83
N GLN A 17 34.58 -5.24 10.43
CA GLN A 17 34.98 -4.35 9.34
C GLN A 17 34.43 -4.82 7.99
N LYS A 18 34.49 -6.12 7.69
CA LYS A 18 33.89 -6.69 6.47
C LYS A 18 32.37 -6.54 6.41
N SER A 19 31.68 -6.71 7.54
CA SER A 19 30.23 -6.46 7.62
C SER A 19 29.91 -5.01 7.29
N SER A 20 30.62 -4.07 7.95
CA SER A 20 30.43 -2.63 7.74
C SER A 20 30.69 -2.20 6.29
N PHE A 21 31.72 -2.75 5.63
CA PHE A 21 31.98 -2.46 4.23
C PHE A 21 30.89 -3.02 3.30
N LYS A 22 30.39 -4.22 3.57
CA LYS A 22 29.32 -4.84 2.78
C LYS A 22 28.01 -4.04 2.91
N ASP A 23 27.70 -3.58 4.11
CA ASP A 23 26.52 -2.75 4.36
C ASP A 23 26.63 -1.40 3.65
N TYR A 24 27.78 -0.72 3.76
CA TYR A 24 28.08 0.50 3.01
C TYR A 24 27.96 0.31 1.49
N TYR A 25 28.52 -0.78 0.97
CA TYR A 25 28.47 -1.07 -0.47
C TYR A 25 27.03 -1.29 -0.94
N ARG A 26 26.22 -2.00 -0.15
CA ARG A 26 24.81 -2.25 -0.44
C ARG A 26 23.99 -0.96 -0.44
N GLU A 27 24.25 -0.07 0.50
CA GLU A 27 23.61 1.25 0.57
C GLU A 27 23.92 2.07 -0.70
N LYS A 28 25.20 2.11 -1.10
CA LYS A 28 25.63 2.77 -2.33
C LYS A 28 24.97 2.19 -3.59
N GLN A 29 24.79 0.87 -3.65
CA GLN A 29 24.07 0.21 -4.74
C GLN A 29 22.60 0.63 -4.81
N GLN A 30 21.92 0.72 -3.66
CA GLN A 30 20.53 1.16 -3.57
C GLN A 30 20.38 2.63 -3.99
N GLU A 31 21.30 3.49 -3.57
CA GLU A 31 21.31 4.91 -3.94
C GLU A 31 21.50 5.09 -5.44
N ALA A 32 22.44 4.38 -6.06
CA ALA A 32 22.66 4.45 -7.50
C ALA A 32 21.46 3.93 -8.29
N ALA A 33 20.83 2.83 -7.85
CA ALA A 33 19.61 2.31 -8.47
C ALA A 33 18.46 3.32 -8.39
N SER A 34 18.25 3.92 -7.21
CA SER A 34 17.25 4.99 -7.01
C SER A 34 17.50 6.19 -7.91
N THR A 35 18.77 6.58 -8.07
CA THR A 35 19.18 7.71 -8.92
C THR A 35 19.00 7.40 -10.41
N ALA A 36 19.34 6.17 -10.84
CA ALA A 36 19.17 5.70 -12.20
C ALA A 36 17.69 5.68 -12.62
N LEU A 37 16.80 5.16 -11.75
CA LEU A 37 15.36 5.08 -12.04
C LEU A 37 14.65 6.45 -12.10
N LYS A 38 15.29 7.53 -11.63
CA LYS A 38 14.80 8.91 -11.76
C LYS A 38 15.20 9.57 -13.08
N GLN A 39 16.06 8.93 -13.87
CA GLN A 39 16.53 9.50 -15.13
C GLN A 39 15.43 9.49 -16.21
N PRO A 40 15.47 10.44 -17.16
CA PRO A 40 14.41 10.58 -18.17
C PRO A 40 14.46 9.52 -19.27
N SER A 41 15.49 8.68 -19.32
CA SER A 41 15.66 7.67 -20.35
C SER A 41 16.49 6.48 -19.87
N LEU A 42 16.31 5.33 -20.54
CA LEU A 42 17.14 4.13 -20.31
C LEU A 42 18.63 4.42 -20.47
N ALA A 43 19.01 5.22 -21.49
CA ALA A 43 20.40 5.57 -21.74
C ALA A 43 21.02 6.33 -20.56
N ASN A 44 20.30 7.31 -20.01
CA ASN A 44 20.77 8.08 -18.86
C ASN A 44 20.80 7.23 -17.59
N ALA A 45 19.78 6.37 -17.37
CA ALA A 45 19.74 5.45 -16.24
C ALA A 45 20.92 4.46 -16.25
N VAL A 46 21.23 3.90 -17.42
CA VAL A 46 22.37 2.99 -17.60
C VAL A 46 23.70 3.72 -17.40
N ALA A 47 23.83 4.97 -17.84
CA ALA A 47 25.03 5.78 -17.62
C ALA A 47 25.32 5.97 -16.13
N VAL A 48 24.31 6.28 -15.32
CA VAL A 48 24.45 6.40 -13.85
C VAL A 48 25.04 5.13 -13.23
N ILE A 49 24.54 3.95 -13.62
CA ILE A 49 25.06 2.67 -13.09
C ILE A 49 26.47 2.40 -13.60
N LYS A 50 26.75 2.67 -14.88
CA LYS A 50 28.07 2.47 -15.46
C LYS A 50 29.14 3.35 -14.81
N ASP A 51 28.80 4.59 -14.49
CA ASP A 51 29.72 5.53 -13.85
C ASP A 51 29.94 5.20 -12.37
N THR A 52 28.90 4.73 -11.68
CA THR A 52 28.99 4.41 -10.24
C THR A 52 29.60 3.03 -9.97
N PHE A 53 29.30 2.04 -10.82
CA PHE A 53 29.66 0.63 -10.69
C PHE A 53 30.17 0.05 -12.01
N PRO A 54 31.29 0.55 -12.55
CA PRO A 54 31.79 0.16 -13.87
C PRO A 54 32.17 -1.33 -13.96
N PHE A 55 32.68 -1.92 -12.88
CA PHE A 55 33.08 -3.34 -12.85
C PHE A 55 31.86 -4.27 -12.89
N GLU A 56 30.82 -3.98 -12.10
CA GLU A 56 29.57 -4.71 -12.13
C GLU A 56 28.88 -4.58 -13.47
N TYR A 57 28.90 -3.38 -14.06
CA TYR A 57 28.35 -3.17 -15.39
C TYR A 57 29.15 -3.94 -16.46
N LEU A 58 30.47 -4.00 -16.36
CA LEU A 58 31.29 -4.84 -17.24
C LEU A 58 30.88 -6.32 -17.14
N THR A 59 30.58 -6.79 -15.92
CA THR A 59 30.30 -8.21 -15.64
C THR A 59 28.85 -8.62 -15.93
N PHE A 60 27.89 -7.73 -15.65
CA PHE A 60 26.44 -8.02 -15.66
C PHE A 60 25.62 -7.02 -16.50
N GLY A 61 26.26 -6.17 -17.30
CA GLY A 61 25.62 -5.00 -17.93
C GLY A 61 24.41 -5.30 -18.80
N ASN A 62 24.42 -6.42 -19.54
CA ASN A 62 23.26 -6.84 -20.35
C ASN A 62 22.04 -7.15 -19.47
N GLN A 63 22.23 -7.88 -18.37
CA GLN A 63 21.16 -8.19 -17.42
C GLN A 63 20.69 -6.93 -16.71
N MET A 64 21.63 -6.09 -16.25
CA MET A 64 21.31 -4.83 -15.58
C MET A 64 20.49 -3.90 -16.49
N ARG A 65 20.87 -3.77 -17.76
CA ARG A 65 20.12 -2.97 -18.73
C ARG A 65 18.67 -3.46 -18.87
N GLY A 66 18.47 -4.78 -19.04
CA GLY A 66 17.12 -5.36 -19.15
C GLY A 66 16.28 -5.13 -17.89
N ASN A 67 16.89 -5.25 -16.71
CA ASN A 67 16.21 -4.96 -15.45
C ASN A 67 15.83 -3.47 -15.32
N ILE A 68 16.74 -2.55 -15.68
CA ILE A 68 16.47 -1.10 -15.65
C ILE A 68 15.34 -0.75 -16.62
N GLU A 69 15.37 -1.30 -17.83
CA GLU A 69 14.32 -1.08 -18.84
C GLU A 69 12.96 -1.57 -18.34
N TYR A 70 12.90 -2.76 -17.76
CA TYR A 70 11.67 -3.29 -17.16
C TYR A 70 11.12 -2.35 -16.07
N GLU A 71 11.96 -1.92 -15.13
CA GLU A 71 11.55 -1.03 -14.03
C GLU A 71 11.08 0.33 -14.55
N LEU A 72 11.78 0.94 -15.52
CA LEU A 72 11.36 2.19 -16.15
C LEU A 72 10.00 2.05 -16.84
N GLN A 73 9.75 0.94 -17.54
CA GLN A 73 8.44 0.65 -18.13
C GLN A 73 7.34 0.50 -17.06
N GLN A 74 7.64 -0.11 -15.91
CA GLN A 74 6.67 -0.18 -14.81
C GLN A 74 6.35 1.21 -14.25
N ILE A 75 7.37 2.07 -14.09
CA ILE A 75 7.20 3.45 -13.63
C ILE A 75 6.36 4.25 -14.64
N GLU A 76 6.61 4.08 -15.94
CA GLU A 76 5.87 4.77 -17.01
C GLU A 76 4.42 4.32 -17.07
N LYS A 77 4.16 3.01 -17.01
CA LYS A 77 2.80 2.45 -16.87
C LYS A 77 2.06 2.97 -15.65
N GLN A 78 2.76 3.23 -14.55
CA GLN A 78 2.14 3.81 -13.35
C GLN A 78 1.80 5.29 -13.53
N LYS A 79 2.59 6.06 -14.28
CA LYS A 79 2.32 7.49 -14.57
C LYS A 79 1.09 7.69 -15.47
N GLU A 80 0.85 6.78 -16.40
CA GLU A 80 -0.27 6.90 -17.35
C GLU A 80 -1.65 6.64 -16.71
N ILE A 81 -1.71 6.16 -15.47
CA ILE A 81 -2.97 5.90 -14.77
C ILE A 81 -3.29 7.09 -13.85
N GLU A 82 -3.44 8.29 -14.40
CA GLU A 82 -4.18 9.34 -13.69
C GLU A 82 -5.65 8.88 -13.62
N TYR A 83 -6.06 8.34 -12.48
CA TYR A 83 -7.40 7.80 -12.30
C TYR A 83 -8.46 8.90 -12.50
N LYS A 84 -9.24 8.80 -13.58
CA LYS A 84 -10.43 9.63 -13.81
C LYS A 84 -11.67 8.85 -13.39
N PRO A 85 -12.43 9.32 -12.38
CA PRO A 85 -13.63 8.63 -11.95
C PRO A 85 -14.67 8.61 -13.08
N VAL A 86 -15.33 7.46 -13.25
CA VAL A 86 -16.39 7.28 -14.27
C VAL A 86 -17.60 8.18 -13.97
N TYR A 87 -17.85 8.42 -12.69
CA TYR A 87 -18.96 9.23 -12.20
C TYR A 87 -18.41 10.35 -11.31
N ASP A 88 -18.98 11.54 -11.46
CA ASP A 88 -18.67 12.66 -10.58
C ASP A 88 -19.19 12.39 -9.17
N SER A 89 -18.45 12.79 -8.13
CA SER A 89 -18.83 12.55 -6.74
C SER A 89 -20.15 13.23 -6.36
N THR A 90 -20.53 14.32 -7.05
CA THR A 90 -21.82 15.02 -6.86
C THR A 90 -23.01 14.29 -7.48
N SER A 91 -22.76 13.32 -8.38
CA SER A 91 -23.83 12.53 -9.01
C SER A 91 -24.49 11.51 -8.06
N PHE A 92 -23.84 11.23 -6.93
CA PHE A 92 -24.31 10.24 -5.97
C PHE A 92 -25.30 10.84 -4.97
N LYS A 93 -26.41 10.14 -4.75
CA LYS A 93 -27.43 10.51 -3.77
C LYS A 93 -27.24 9.69 -2.50
N ILE A 94 -26.38 10.18 -1.61
CA ILE A 94 -26.22 9.57 -0.28
C ILE A 94 -27.54 9.70 0.49
N PRO A 95 -28.09 8.59 1.05
CA PRO A 95 -29.28 8.65 1.90
C PRO A 95 -29.13 9.66 3.04
N GLU A 96 -30.20 10.41 3.34
CA GLU A 96 -30.18 11.53 4.29
C GLU A 96 -29.62 11.12 5.67
N GLU A 97 -30.02 9.94 6.17
CA GLU A 97 -29.59 9.41 7.46
C GLU A 97 -28.08 9.13 7.56
N HIS A 98 -27.40 9.01 6.42
CA HIS A 98 -25.97 8.72 6.35
C HIS A 98 -25.14 9.94 5.95
N ARG A 99 -25.79 11.00 5.46
CA ARG A 99 -25.13 12.17 4.86
C ARG A 99 -24.14 12.83 5.83
N ASN A 100 -24.56 13.08 7.07
CA ASN A 100 -23.71 13.67 8.10
C ASN A 100 -22.56 12.75 8.51
N LYS A 101 -22.84 11.46 8.71
CA LYS A 101 -21.84 10.47 9.14
C LYS A 101 -20.74 10.27 8.09
N ILE A 102 -21.11 10.23 6.81
CA ILE A 102 -20.14 10.17 5.71
C ILE A 102 -19.36 11.48 5.60
N LYS A 103 -20.03 12.63 5.72
CA LYS A 103 -19.36 13.94 5.67
C LYS A 103 -18.32 14.10 6.78
N GLU A 104 -18.66 13.72 8.01
CA GLU A 104 -17.72 13.74 9.13
C GLU A 104 -16.51 12.83 8.91
N TRP A 105 -16.74 11.62 8.39
CA TRP A 105 -15.63 10.71 8.07
C TRP A 105 -14.75 11.26 6.94
N LEU A 106 -15.35 11.86 5.90
CA LEU A 106 -14.59 12.49 4.82
C LEU A 106 -13.69 13.60 5.36
N GLU A 107 -14.23 14.46 6.22
CA GLU A 107 -13.48 15.58 6.80
C GLU A 107 -12.38 15.10 7.74
N TYR A 108 -12.74 14.35 8.78
CA TYR A 108 -11.86 14.09 9.93
C TYR A 108 -10.99 12.83 9.81
N ASP A 109 -11.35 11.90 8.93
CA ASP A 109 -10.58 10.67 8.73
C ASP A 109 -9.96 10.61 7.33
N PHE A 110 -10.72 10.88 6.27
CA PHE A 110 -10.24 10.71 4.90
C PHE A 110 -9.28 11.84 4.46
N HIS A 111 -9.73 13.09 4.50
CA HIS A 111 -8.94 14.25 4.07
C HIS A 111 -7.76 14.51 5.00
N MET A 112 -8.01 14.58 6.32
CA MET A 112 -6.92 14.73 7.29
C MET A 112 -5.85 13.65 7.15
N ARG A 113 -6.23 12.40 6.78
CA ARG A 113 -5.23 11.34 6.57
C ARG A 113 -4.44 11.53 5.28
N ILE A 114 -5.10 11.83 4.18
CA ILE A 114 -4.44 12.07 2.89
C ILE A 114 -3.46 13.24 3.00
N GLU A 115 -3.80 14.26 3.77
CA GLU A 115 -2.95 15.43 4.04
C GLU A 115 -1.82 15.16 5.04
N GLY A 116 -1.83 14.01 5.72
CA GLY A 116 -0.84 13.65 6.73
C GLY A 116 -1.04 14.32 8.08
N ASN A 117 -2.20 14.94 8.33
CA ASN A 117 -2.53 15.63 9.58
C ASN A 117 -2.83 14.67 10.73
N ILE A 118 -3.16 13.41 10.43
CA ILE A 118 -3.41 12.36 11.42
C ILE A 118 -2.62 11.09 11.08
N THR A 119 -2.21 10.36 12.12
CA THR A 119 -1.45 9.10 12.00
C THR A 119 -2.32 7.87 12.02
N ARG A 120 -3.61 8.00 12.38
CA ARG A 120 -4.59 6.92 12.44
C ARG A 120 -5.96 7.45 12.02
N SER A 121 -6.61 6.75 11.10
CA SER A 121 -7.96 7.06 10.62
C SER A 121 -8.89 5.88 10.85
N ARG A 122 -10.16 6.15 11.09
CA ARG A 122 -11.21 5.12 11.08
C ARG A 122 -11.43 4.62 9.66
N CYS A 123 -11.77 3.34 9.53
CA CYS A 123 -12.15 2.75 8.24
C CYS A 123 -13.65 2.96 7.99
N LEU A 124 -14.05 3.27 6.74
CA LEU A 124 -15.47 3.34 6.36
C LEU A 124 -15.95 1.97 5.88
N PHE A 125 -16.96 1.42 6.53
CA PHE A 125 -17.66 0.21 6.09
C PHE A 125 -18.97 0.62 5.40
N LEU A 126 -19.06 0.36 4.10
CA LEU A 126 -20.27 0.47 3.31
C LEU A 126 -20.88 -0.91 3.13
N ILE A 127 -21.96 -1.14 3.86
CA ILE A 127 -22.70 -2.41 3.90
C ILE A 127 -24.03 -2.20 3.17
N GLY A 128 -24.44 -3.17 2.39
CA GLY A 128 -25.76 -3.19 1.76
C GLY A 128 -25.80 -4.14 0.57
N PRO A 129 -26.93 -4.24 -0.15
CA PRO A 129 -27.04 -5.21 -1.23
C PRO A 129 -26.16 -4.87 -2.45
N THR A 130 -25.97 -5.85 -3.33
CA THR A 130 -25.23 -5.67 -4.60
C THR A 130 -25.90 -4.61 -5.47
N GLN A 131 -25.14 -3.92 -6.32
CA GLN A 131 -25.65 -2.90 -7.26
C GLN A 131 -26.36 -1.68 -6.63
N HIS A 132 -25.99 -1.30 -5.41
CA HIS A 132 -26.50 -0.09 -4.73
C HIS A 132 -25.56 1.13 -4.84
N GLY A 133 -24.56 1.06 -5.71
CA GLY A 133 -23.64 2.18 -5.97
C GLY A 133 -22.47 2.31 -4.98
N LYS A 134 -22.32 1.42 -3.99
CA LYS A 134 -21.26 1.45 -2.95
C LYS A 134 -19.86 1.63 -3.55
N THR A 135 -19.47 0.70 -4.41
CA THR A 135 -18.16 0.69 -5.07
C THR A 135 -17.99 1.89 -6.00
N SER A 136 -19.04 2.25 -6.75
CA SER A 136 -18.98 3.39 -7.67
C SER A 136 -18.77 4.71 -6.93
N TRP A 137 -19.47 4.90 -5.81
CA TRP A 137 -19.28 6.04 -4.93
C TRP A 137 -17.87 6.05 -4.33
N ALA A 138 -17.42 4.93 -3.77
CA ALA A 138 -16.08 4.82 -3.19
C ALA A 138 -14.98 5.14 -4.23
N ARG A 139 -15.16 4.71 -5.48
CA ARG A 139 -14.24 4.99 -6.59
C ARG A 139 -14.29 6.46 -7.03
N SER A 140 -15.40 7.17 -6.83
CA SER A 140 -15.54 8.58 -7.24
C SER A 140 -14.71 9.58 -6.43
N LEU A 141 -14.20 9.18 -5.25
CA LEU A 141 -13.49 10.08 -4.34
C LEU A 141 -12.05 10.42 -4.79
N GLY A 142 -11.52 9.75 -5.81
CA GLY A 142 -10.25 10.08 -6.46
C GLY A 142 -9.34 8.87 -6.69
N SER A 143 -8.03 9.13 -6.82
CA SER A 143 -7.03 8.08 -7.06
C SER A 143 -6.94 7.10 -5.90
N HIS A 144 -7.18 5.82 -6.18
CA HIS A 144 -7.26 4.76 -5.18
C HIS A 144 -6.65 3.45 -5.66
N ARG A 145 -6.41 2.55 -4.71
CA ARG A 145 -6.18 1.14 -4.98
C ARG A 145 -7.41 0.34 -4.62
N SER A 146 -8.01 -0.35 -5.59
CA SER A 146 -9.08 -1.31 -5.35
C SER A 146 -8.48 -2.70 -5.21
N PHE A 147 -8.73 -3.36 -4.08
CA PHE A 147 -8.52 -4.79 -3.93
C PHE A 147 -9.87 -5.49 -4.01
N SER A 148 -9.90 -6.60 -4.73
CA SER A 148 -11.07 -7.45 -4.87
C SER A 148 -10.71 -8.89 -4.49
N ILE A 149 -11.48 -9.87 -4.98
CA ILE A 149 -11.27 -11.30 -4.71
C ILE A 149 -9.82 -11.78 -4.97
N ASN A 150 -9.12 -11.17 -5.93
CA ASN A 150 -7.72 -11.43 -6.21
C ASN A 150 -6.81 -10.41 -5.51
N PHE A 151 -6.94 -10.30 -4.18
CA PHE A 151 -6.07 -9.46 -3.38
C PHE A 151 -4.60 -9.81 -3.67
N SER A 152 -3.82 -8.83 -4.11
CA SER A 152 -2.38 -9.01 -4.25
C SER A 152 -1.58 -7.81 -3.75
N LEU A 153 -0.63 -8.06 -2.86
CA LEU A 153 0.31 -7.03 -2.39
C LEU A 153 1.37 -6.66 -3.43
N ARG A 154 1.52 -7.42 -4.53
CA ARG A 154 2.45 -7.07 -5.62
C ARG A 154 2.06 -5.77 -6.30
N GLU A 155 0.78 -5.46 -6.26
CA GLU A 155 0.20 -4.28 -6.89
C GLU A 155 0.08 -3.11 -5.91
N TRP A 156 0.81 -3.18 -4.79
CA TRP A 156 0.86 -2.08 -3.84
C TRP A 156 1.62 -0.90 -4.43
N HIS A 157 0.94 0.24 -4.57
CA HIS A 157 1.55 1.48 -5.06
C HIS A 157 1.44 2.58 -4.00
N LYS A 158 2.52 3.35 -3.84
CA LYS A 158 2.58 4.43 -2.84
C LYS A 158 1.78 5.67 -3.26
N ASP A 159 1.55 5.86 -4.56
CA ASP A 159 1.04 7.12 -5.11
C ASP A 159 -0.50 7.24 -5.10
N VAL A 160 -1.22 6.19 -4.68
CA VAL A 160 -2.67 6.25 -4.51
C VAL A 160 -3.05 6.98 -3.21
N LYS A 161 -4.18 7.68 -3.20
CA LYS A 161 -4.63 8.45 -2.02
C LYS A 161 -5.28 7.56 -0.96
N TYR A 162 -6.03 6.54 -1.37
CA TYR A 162 -6.77 5.67 -0.46
C TYR A 162 -6.93 4.25 -1.02
N ILE A 163 -7.48 3.36 -0.18
CA ILE A 163 -7.69 1.95 -0.51
C ILE A 163 -9.20 1.65 -0.49
N ILE A 164 -9.64 0.80 -1.41
CA ILE A 164 -10.97 0.22 -1.45
C ILE A 164 -10.84 -1.29 -1.37
N LEU A 165 -11.49 -1.92 -0.41
CA LEU A 165 -11.71 -3.37 -0.39
C LEU A 165 -13.13 -3.64 -0.89
N ASP A 166 -13.27 -4.35 -2.00
CA ASP A 166 -14.54 -4.53 -2.71
C ASP A 166 -14.80 -6.01 -2.94
N ASP A 167 -15.93 -6.52 -2.46
CA ASP A 167 -16.32 -7.95 -2.59
C ASP A 167 -15.22 -8.94 -2.15
N ILE A 168 -14.55 -8.64 -1.02
CA ILE A 168 -13.59 -9.53 -0.37
C ILE A 168 -14.19 -10.13 0.89
N SER A 169 -14.00 -11.44 1.12
CA SER A 169 -14.54 -12.06 2.34
C SER A 169 -13.75 -11.60 3.57
N TRP A 170 -14.46 -11.35 4.68
CA TRP A 170 -13.82 -10.89 5.91
C TRP A 170 -12.79 -11.89 6.42
N LYS A 171 -13.07 -13.18 6.24
CA LYS A 171 -12.17 -14.27 6.65
C LYS A 171 -10.78 -14.13 6.02
N ASP A 172 -10.73 -13.75 4.74
CA ASP A 172 -9.47 -13.64 4.00
C ASP A 172 -8.66 -12.41 4.45
N ILE A 173 -9.33 -11.32 4.84
CA ILE A 173 -8.65 -10.08 5.24
C ILE A 173 -8.38 -9.98 6.74
N SER A 174 -9.18 -10.65 7.57
CA SER A 174 -9.14 -10.52 9.03
C SER A 174 -7.74 -10.67 9.67
N PRO A 175 -6.82 -11.53 9.18
CA PRO A 175 -5.48 -11.65 9.76
C PRO A 175 -4.62 -10.40 9.57
N ILE A 176 -4.89 -9.61 8.53
CA ILE A 176 -4.11 -8.42 8.14
C ILE A 176 -4.91 -7.12 8.24
N ALA A 177 -6.20 -7.20 8.56
CA ALA A 177 -7.15 -6.08 8.52
C ALA A 177 -6.69 -4.87 9.35
N LYS A 178 -6.12 -5.07 10.54
CA LYS A 178 -5.61 -3.95 11.36
C LYS A 178 -4.48 -3.17 10.65
N GLY A 179 -3.62 -3.89 9.94
CA GLY A 179 -2.55 -3.29 9.15
C GLY A 179 -3.08 -2.54 7.93
N LEU A 180 -4.11 -3.09 7.25
CA LEU A 180 -4.67 -2.51 6.03
C LEU A 180 -5.66 -1.36 6.29
N LEU A 181 -6.57 -1.51 7.24
CA LEU A 181 -7.76 -0.66 7.38
C LEU A 181 -7.55 0.57 8.25
N ILE A 182 -6.66 0.46 9.24
CA ILE A 182 -6.48 1.48 10.28
C ILE A 182 -5.29 2.41 9.98
N ALA A 183 -4.52 2.05 8.95
CA ALA A 183 -3.35 2.79 8.49
C ALA A 183 -2.41 3.13 9.67
N PRO A 184 -1.70 2.15 10.25
CA PRO A 184 -0.82 2.39 11.38
C PRO A 184 0.56 2.97 10.97
N GLY A 185 0.78 3.24 9.66
CA GLY A 185 2.08 3.58 9.11
C GLY A 185 2.82 2.35 8.60
N LYS A 186 4.07 2.14 9.03
CA LYS A 186 4.87 1.00 8.60
C LYS A 186 4.29 -0.31 9.11
N ILE A 187 4.06 -1.24 8.18
CA ILE A 187 3.55 -2.58 8.46
C ILE A 187 4.38 -3.61 7.70
N ILE A 188 4.47 -4.80 8.28
CA ILE A 188 5.02 -5.95 7.59
C ILE A 188 3.85 -6.85 7.23
N LEU A 189 3.57 -6.96 5.93
CA LEU A 189 2.53 -7.85 5.41
C LEU A 189 3.14 -8.99 4.61
N THR A 190 2.37 -10.05 4.46
CA THR A 190 2.68 -11.15 3.55
C THR A 190 1.44 -11.45 2.72
N ASP A 191 1.67 -12.01 1.55
CA ASP A 191 0.64 -12.45 0.63
C ASP A 191 0.99 -13.85 0.14
N LYS A 192 0.06 -14.47 -0.58
CA LYS A 192 0.22 -15.80 -1.14
C LYS A 192 1.48 -15.88 -2.00
N TYR A 193 2.33 -16.87 -1.70
CA TYR A 193 3.58 -17.14 -2.41
C TYR A 193 4.57 -15.97 -2.41
N MET A 194 4.55 -15.13 -1.38
CA MET A 194 5.47 -14.01 -1.22
C MET A 194 6.16 -14.05 0.13
N THR A 195 7.42 -13.59 0.17
CA THR A 195 8.08 -13.28 1.44
C THR A 195 7.43 -12.06 2.07
N LYS A 196 7.57 -11.92 3.38
CA LYS A 196 7.14 -10.71 4.09
C LYS A 196 7.77 -9.46 3.46
N ILE A 197 6.95 -8.45 3.25
CA ILE A 197 7.37 -7.14 2.72
C ILE A 197 7.02 -6.05 3.72
N GLU A 198 7.93 -5.09 3.89
CA GLU A 198 7.66 -3.86 4.62
C GLU A 198 6.95 -2.88 3.67
N LEU A 199 5.78 -2.42 4.10
CA LEU A 199 4.96 -1.46 3.40
C LEU A 199 4.71 -0.27 4.31
N ASP A 200 4.61 0.92 3.71
CA ASP A 200 4.08 2.08 4.41
C ASP A 200 2.61 2.24 4.05
N ASN A 201 1.72 1.95 5.00
CA ASN A 201 0.28 2.09 4.85
C ASN A 201 -0.24 3.26 5.68
N ASN A 202 -0.17 4.44 5.07
CA ASN A 202 -0.69 5.69 5.60
C ASN A 202 -1.97 6.15 4.89
N LYS A 203 -2.82 5.22 4.44
CA LYS A 203 -3.94 5.53 3.54
C LYS A 203 -5.29 5.23 4.20
N PRO A 204 -6.29 6.13 4.11
CA PRO A 204 -7.64 5.79 4.57
C PRO A 204 -8.19 4.64 3.72
N CYS A 205 -9.09 3.86 4.31
CA CYS A 205 -9.62 2.66 3.68
C CYS A 205 -11.16 2.64 3.71
N ILE A 206 -11.76 2.23 2.60
CA ILE A 206 -13.19 2.01 2.43
C ILE A 206 -13.42 0.53 2.15
N VAL A 207 -14.30 -0.11 2.90
CA VAL A 207 -14.68 -1.51 2.76
C VAL A 207 -16.10 -1.57 2.22
N CYS A 208 -16.27 -2.04 0.99
CA CYS A 208 -17.56 -2.28 0.36
C CYS A 208 -17.89 -3.78 0.48
N VAL A 209 -18.92 -4.10 1.26
CA VAL A 209 -19.34 -5.49 1.48
C VAL A 209 -20.86 -5.62 1.39
N ASN A 210 -21.30 -6.85 1.14
CA ASN A 210 -22.72 -7.19 1.20
C ASN A 210 -23.15 -7.52 2.63
N ASP A 211 -24.45 -7.52 2.91
CA ASP A 211 -24.98 -7.62 4.28
C ASP A 211 -24.44 -8.81 5.06
N LYS A 212 -24.39 -10.00 4.44
CA LYS A 212 -23.85 -11.23 5.05
C LYS A 212 -22.41 -11.09 5.54
N GLU A 213 -21.56 -10.42 4.76
CA GLU A 213 -20.17 -10.18 5.15
C GLU A 213 -20.12 -9.11 6.24
N GLY A 214 -20.92 -8.04 6.14
CA GLY A 214 -21.06 -7.04 7.20
C GLY A 214 -21.41 -7.66 8.55
N ASP A 215 -22.35 -8.60 8.56
CA ASP A 215 -22.75 -9.35 9.76
C ASP A 215 -21.60 -10.19 10.32
N ILE A 216 -20.77 -10.82 9.46
CA ILE A 216 -19.61 -11.59 9.91
C ILE A 216 -18.60 -10.68 10.62
N ILE A 217 -18.37 -9.46 10.11
CA ILE A 217 -17.44 -8.50 10.72
C ILE A 217 -17.95 -8.08 12.11
N LEU A 218 -19.24 -7.76 12.20
CA LEU A 218 -19.94 -7.26 13.40
C LEU A 218 -20.26 -8.33 14.46
N ASN A 219 -20.10 -9.62 14.12
CA ASN A 219 -20.33 -10.74 15.04
C ASN A 219 -19.04 -11.53 15.33
N SER A 220 -17.89 -11.04 14.87
CA SER A 220 -16.60 -11.69 15.16
C SER A 220 -16.16 -11.43 16.61
N ASP A 221 -15.50 -12.40 17.26
CA ASP A 221 -14.96 -12.29 18.63
C ASP A 221 -13.98 -11.09 18.84
N THR A 222 -13.58 -10.40 17.77
CA THR A 222 -12.81 -9.14 17.75
C THR A 222 -13.66 -7.87 17.90
N ASP A 223 -14.90 -8.03 18.32
CA ASP A 223 -16.05 -7.14 18.15
C ASP A 223 -15.85 -5.68 18.56
N ASN A 224 -15.26 -5.43 19.73
CA ASN A 224 -15.10 -4.06 20.25
C ASN A 224 -14.14 -3.22 19.43
N TYR A 225 -13.18 -3.84 18.75
CA TYR A 225 -12.18 -3.09 18.01
C TYR A 225 -12.77 -2.43 16.78
N TRP A 226 -13.49 -3.17 15.93
CA TRP A 226 -14.04 -2.61 14.70
C TRP A 226 -15.25 -1.72 14.94
N LYS A 227 -16.04 -1.99 15.98
CA LYS A 227 -17.13 -1.09 16.42
C LYS A 227 -16.61 0.32 16.78
N THR A 228 -15.41 0.41 17.36
CA THR A 228 -14.80 1.69 17.76
C THR A 228 -13.92 2.33 16.66
N ASN A 229 -13.34 1.50 15.77
CA ASN A 229 -12.40 1.96 14.74
C ASN A 229 -13.01 2.01 13.33
N GLY A 230 -14.29 1.69 13.19
CA GLY A 230 -15.04 1.73 11.95
C GLY A 230 -16.13 2.81 11.97
N VAL A 231 -16.36 3.43 10.82
CA VAL A 231 -17.56 4.21 10.53
C VAL A 231 -18.47 3.33 9.69
N TRP A 232 -19.65 2.99 10.21
CA TRP A 232 -20.53 1.97 9.64
C TRP A 232 -21.74 2.60 8.95
N ILE A 233 -21.92 2.31 7.66
CA ILE A 233 -23.04 2.76 6.83
C ILE A 233 -23.75 1.52 6.30
N HIS A 234 -25.04 1.39 6.63
CA HIS A 234 -25.87 0.26 6.23
C HIS A 234 -26.96 0.75 5.28
N LEU A 235 -26.74 0.56 3.98
CA LEU A 235 -27.73 0.84 2.95
C LEU A 235 -28.80 -0.25 2.99
N ARG A 236 -30.02 0.15 3.37
CA ARG A 236 -31.20 -0.73 3.37
C ARG A 236 -31.72 -0.95 1.95
N GLU A 237 -32.57 -1.96 1.81
CA GLU A 237 -33.27 -2.21 0.55
C GLU A 237 -34.03 -0.97 0.08
N GLY A 238 -33.75 -0.51 -1.15
CA GLY A 238 -34.29 0.73 -1.72
C GLY A 238 -33.42 1.98 -1.52
N GLN A 239 -32.40 1.95 -0.64
CA GLN A 239 -31.44 3.03 -0.48
C GLN A 239 -30.23 2.85 -1.39
N LYS A 240 -30.22 3.53 -2.54
CA LYS A 240 -29.12 3.50 -3.50
C LYS A 240 -28.33 4.80 -3.47
N MET A 241 -27.01 4.69 -3.62
CA MET A 241 -26.15 5.85 -3.85
C MET A 241 -26.17 6.30 -5.32
N PHE A 242 -26.56 5.40 -6.23
CA PHE A 242 -26.67 5.62 -7.67
C PHE A 242 -27.80 4.76 -8.25
#